data_AF-A0AAI9K261-F1
#
_entry.id   AF-A0AAI9K261-F1
#
_cell.length_a   1.000
_cell.length_b   1.000
_cell.length_c   1.000
_cell.angle_alpha   90.00
_cell.angle_beta   90.00
_cell.angle_gamma   90.00
#
_symmetry.space_group_name_H-M   'P 1'
#
loop_
_entity.id
_entity.type
_entity.pdbx_description
1 polymer ?
#
loop_
_entity_poly.entity_id
_entity_poly.type
_entity_poly.pdbx_seq_one_letter_code
_entity_poly.pdbx_strand_id
1 'polypeptide(L)'
;MRKREFMDELKKALDGNVSTQTYYDTINYYEDYFKKQKEAGKSEEEICSSLGSARLIAKTIIDTEGQGASGRYYDTESSSYDGSYNTRKASGSSQKGWHVNVDDEGNTSFAYGKLDFSSPIGKVLTAIILILVAALVIGIVLGVIWLGFKIVWYIVIPVVIILFIVNLIIYLFGGGR
;
A
#
# COMPACT_ATOMS: atom_id res chain seq x y z
N MET A 1 -6.91 8.34 28.75
CA MET A 1 -7.53 7.08 29.22
C MET A 1 -6.58 6.43 30.20
N ARG A 2 -7.08 5.89 31.31
CA ARG A 2 -6.26 5.12 32.27
C ARG A 2 -6.43 3.61 32.07
N LYS A 3 -5.54 2.80 32.66
CA LYS A 3 -5.59 1.33 32.55
C LYS A 3 -6.99 0.78 32.83
N ARG A 4 -7.62 1.23 33.92
CA ARG A 4 -8.96 0.76 34.33
C ARG A 4 -10.00 1.00 33.23
N GLU A 5 -10.02 2.20 32.66
CA GLU A 5 -10.97 2.54 31.60
C GLU A 5 -10.72 1.71 30.35
N PHE A 6 -9.46 1.53 29.96
CA PHE A 6 -9.07 0.70 28.81
C PHE A 6 -9.55 -0.74 28.98
N MET A 7 -9.27 -1.33 30.15
CA MET A 7 -9.67 -2.71 30.43
C MET A 7 -11.20 -2.85 30.54
N ASP A 8 -11.89 -1.87 31.11
CA ASP A 8 -13.35 -1.89 31.21
C ASP A 8 -14.01 -1.82 29.81
N GLU A 9 -13.49 -0.99 28.91
CA GLU A 9 -13.98 -0.92 27.53
C GLU A 9 -13.66 -2.17 26.72
N LEU A 10 -12.46 -2.73 26.89
CA LEU A 10 -12.06 -3.97 26.22
C LEU A 10 -12.94 -5.14 26.66
N LYS A 11 -13.19 -5.28 27.97
CA LYS A 11 -14.08 -6.30 28.53
C LYS A 11 -15.49 -6.18 27.98
N LYS A 12 -16.08 -4.97 28.02
CA LYS A 12 -17.45 -4.72 27.53
C LYS A 12 -17.61 -5.01 26.04
N ALA A 13 -16.60 -4.71 25.24
CA ALA A 13 -16.66 -4.95 23.80
C ALA A 13 -16.52 -6.43 23.45
N LEU A 14 -15.69 -7.18 24.19
CA LEU A 14 -15.49 -8.62 23.98
C LEU A 14 -16.59 -9.48 24.59
N ASP A 15 -17.26 -9.01 25.65
CA ASP A 15 -18.30 -9.74 26.36
C ASP A 15 -19.43 -10.19 25.41
N GLY A 16 -19.69 -11.50 25.38
CA GLY A 16 -20.68 -12.11 24.49
C GLY A 16 -20.34 -12.13 22.99
N ASN A 17 -19.21 -11.56 22.56
CA ASN A 17 -18.81 -11.49 21.14
C ASN A 17 -17.66 -12.42 20.76
N VAL A 18 -16.92 -12.96 21.74
CA VAL A 18 -15.84 -13.94 21.55
C VAL A 18 -16.05 -15.18 22.40
N SER A 19 -15.32 -16.26 22.11
CA SER A 19 -15.29 -17.44 22.95
C SER A 19 -14.76 -17.13 24.35
N THR A 20 -15.21 -17.90 25.35
CA THR A 20 -14.76 -17.73 26.74
C THR A 20 -13.24 -17.83 26.88
N GLN A 21 -12.61 -18.71 26.11
CA GLN A 21 -11.15 -18.86 26.12
C GLN A 21 -10.47 -17.60 25.59
N THR A 22 -10.85 -17.10 24.42
CA THR A 22 -10.24 -15.91 23.82
C THR A 22 -10.52 -14.65 24.64
N TYR A 23 -11.68 -14.57 25.30
CA TYR A 23 -11.96 -13.52 26.27
C TYR A 23 -10.89 -13.50 27.38
N TYR A 24 -10.69 -14.63 28.07
CA TYR A 24 -9.73 -14.70 29.17
C TYR A 24 -8.29 -14.48 28.70
N ASP A 25 -7.90 -15.08 27.57
CA ASP A 25 -6.56 -14.93 27.00
C ASP A 25 -6.26 -13.47 26.67
N THR A 26 -7.22 -12.78 26.03
CA THR A 26 -7.07 -11.36 25.68
C THR A 26 -6.95 -10.49 26.93
N ILE A 27 -7.84 -10.67 27.92
CA ILE A 27 -7.81 -9.86 29.13
C ILE A 27 -6.50 -10.09 29.91
N ASN A 28 -6.08 -11.34 30.08
CA ASN A 28 -4.85 -11.68 30.77
C ASN A 28 -3.62 -11.09 30.06
N TYR A 29 -3.58 -11.16 28.72
CA TYR A 29 -2.50 -10.60 27.92
C TYR A 29 -2.33 -9.10 28.15
N TYR A 30 -3.42 -8.33 28.07
CA TYR A 30 -3.33 -6.88 28.28
C TYR A 30 -3.07 -6.51 29.74
N GLU A 31 -3.57 -7.28 30.72
CA GLU A 31 -3.21 -7.07 32.12
C GLU A 31 -1.71 -7.21 32.38
N ASP A 32 -1.09 -8.25 31.83
CA ASP A 32 0.36 -8.49 31.91
C ASP A 32 1.16 -7.42 31.15
N TYR A 33 0.68 -7.00 29.98
CA TYR A 33 1.31 -5.93 29.22
C TYR A 33 1.36 -4.61 30.01
N PHE A 34 0.24 -4.20 30.61
CA PHE A 34 0.20 -3.02 31.47
C PHE A 34 1.13 -3.16 32.67
N LYS A 35 1.22 -4.35 33.27
CA LYS A 35 2.13 -4.61 34.39
C LYS A 35 3.59 -4.40 33.96
N LYS A 36 4.02 -5.05 32.88
CA LYS A 36 5.38 -4.95 32.34
C LYS A 36 5.75 -3.52 31.95
N GLN A 37 4.84 -2.79 31.31
CA GLN A 37 5.13 -1.41 30.90
C GLN A 37 5.21 -0.45 32.09
N LYS A 38 4.43 -0.70 33.17
CA LYS A 38 4.57 0.05 34.42
C LYS A 38 5.88 -0.27 35.14
N GLU A 39 6.30 -1.54 35.14
CA GLU A 39 7.62 -1.95 35.66
C GLU A 39 8.77 -1.30 34.87
N ALA A 40 8.58 -1.08 33.56
CA ALA A 40 9.50 -0.34 32.71
C ALA A 40 9.44 1.19 32.92
N GLY A 41 8.66 1.69 33.88
CA GLY A 41 8.59 3.10 34.24
C GLY A 41 7.64 3.96 33.41
N LYS A 42 6.81 3.38 32.53
CA LYS A 42 5.84 4.14 31.74
C LYS A 42 4.58 4.47 32.52
N SER A 43 4.03 5.66 32.28
CA SER A 43 2.73 6.06 32.83
C SER A 43 1.58 5.32 32.15
N GLU A 44 0.44 5.19 32.83
CA GLU A 44 -0.73 4.50 32.28
C GLU A 44 -1.28 5.21 31.03
N GLU A 45 -1.19 6.53 31.01
CA GLU A 45 -1.61 7.38 29.89
C GLU A 45 -0.74 7.13 28.64
N GLU A 46 0.58 7.02 28.80
CA GLU A 46 1.50 6.70 27.69
C GLU A 46 1.25 5.30 27.13
N ILE A 47 1.01 4.32 28.02
CA ILE A 47 0.69 2.96 27.62
C ILE A 47 -0.62 2.95 26.82
N CYS A 48 -1.68 3.59 27.31
CA CYS A 48 -2.95 3.65 26.59
C CYS A 48 -2.81 4.39 25.25
N SER A 49 -2.04 5.47 25.20
CA SER A 49 -1.77 6.20 23.95
C SER A 49 -1.08 5.31 22.93
N SER A 50 -0.09 4.52 23.35
CA SER A 50 0.60 3.57 22.47
C SER A 50 -0.27 2.40 22.00
N LEU A 51 -1.23 1.97 22.82
CA LEU A 51 -2.16 0.90 22.49
C LEU A 51 -3.32 1.38 21.59
N GLY A 52 -3.67 2.66 21.68
CA GLY A 52 -4.82 3.22 20.98
C GLY A 52 -6.15 2.87 21.65
N SER A 53 -7.23 2.75 20.85
CA SER A 53 -8.57 2.52 21.41
C SER A 53 -8.82 1.05 21.74
N ALA A 54 -9.27 0.78 22.96
CA ALA A 54 -9.67 -0.56 23.42
C ALA A 54 -10.76 -1.19 22.53
N ARG A 55 -11.71 -0.38 22.04
CA ARG A 55 -12.82 -0.84 21.19
C ARG A 55 -12.35 -1.33 19.81
N LEU A 56 -11.38 -0.66 19.20
CA LEU A 56 -10.81 -1.11 17.93
C LEU A 56 -10.07 -2.43 18.09
N ILE A 57 -9.32 -2.59 19.18
CA ILE A 57 -8.65 -3.85 19.51
C ILE A 57 -9.69 -4.97 19.67
N ALA A 58 -10.74 -4.73 20.47
CA ALA A 58 -11.82 -5.71 20.64
C ALA A 58 -12.47 -6.08 19.29
N LYS A 59 -12.76 -5.09 18.45
CA LYS A 59 -13.35 -5.31 17.12
C LYS A 59 -12.48 -6.22 16.25
N THR A 60 -11.17 -5.96 16.19
CA THR A 60 -10.24 -6.81 15.44
C THR A 60 -10.23 -8.24 15.96
N ILE A 61 -10.27 -8.44 17.28
CA ILE A 61 -10.30 -9.78 17.89
C ILE A 61 -11.61 -10.50 17.57
N ILE A 62 -12.76 -9.82 17.69
CA ILE A 62 -14.08 -10.37 17.35
C ILE A 62 -14.13 -10.75 15.87
N ASP A 63 -13.65 -9.88 14.99
CA ASP A 63 -13.63 -10.12 13.55
C ASP A 63 -12.72 -11.30 13.19
N THR A 64 -11.64 -11.50 13.94
CA THR A 64 -10.69 -12.62 13.75
C THR A 64 -11.22 -13.94 14.32
N GLU A 65 -11.93 -13.92 15.46
CA GLU A 65 -12.61 -15.10 16.03
C GLU A 65 -13.79 -15.55 15.15
N GLY A 66 -14.58 -14.60 14.63
CA GLY A 66 -15.73 -14.89 13.78
C GLY A 66 -15.35 -15.38 12.38
N GLN A 67 -14.13 -15.08 11.91
CA GLN A 67 -13.56 -15.53 10.64
C GLN A 67 -12.30 -16.34 10.94
N GLY A 68 -12.46 -17.58 11.42
CA GLY A 68 -11.37 -18.46 11.82
C GLY A 68 -10.05 -18.20 11.08
N ALA A 69 -9.08 -17.62 11.81
CA ALA A 69 -7.70 -17.40 11.40
C ALA A 69 -7.46 -16.85 9.98
N SER A 70 -8.34 -16.00 9.43
CA SER A 70 -8.01 -15.25 8.20
C SER A 70 -7.68 -13.81 8.55
N GLY A 71 -6.38 -13.54 8.72
CA GLY A 71 -5.82 -12.21 8.98
C GLY A 71 -6.31 -11.19 7.95
N ARG A 72 -7.30 -10.40 8.34
CA ARG A 72 -7.85 -9.30 7.55
C ARG A 72 -7.35 -7.99 8.16
N TYR A 73 -6.31 -7.44 7.56
CA TYR A 73 -5.80 -6.11 7.88
C TYR A 73 -6.90 -5.07 7.58
N TYR A 74 -7.31 -4.28 8.57
CA TYR A 74 -8.28 -3.21 8.38
C TYR A 74 -7.59 -1.92 7.94
N ASP A 75 -7.88 -1.52 6.71
CA ASP A 75 -7.80 -0.14 6.26
C ASP A 75 -8.76 0.71 7.11
N THR A 76 -8.24 1.80 7.67
CA THR A 76 -8.98 2.68 8.56
C THR A 76 -9.76 3.67 7.70
N GLU A 77 -10.99 3.32 7.34
CA GLU A 77 -11.98 4.33 6.93
C GLU A 77 -12.82 4.70 8.14
N SER A 78 -12.55 5.91 8.64
CA SER A 78 -13.33 6.59 9.68
C SER A 78 -14.78 6.72 9.22
N SER A 79 -15.66 5.91 9.80
CA SER A 79 -17.11 6.06 9.66
C SER A 79 -17.75 5.90 11.04
N SER A 80 -18.03 7.05 11.64
CA SER A 80 -19.25 7.40 12.35
C SER A 80 -20.03 6.26 13.01
N TYR A 81 -20.02 6.33 14.34
CA TYR A 81 -20.92 5.70 15.28
C TYR A 81 -22.38 5.63 14.78
N ASP A 82 -22.88 4.43 14.52
CA ASP A 82 -24.31 4.11 14.63
C ASP A 82 -24.47 2.70 15.17
N GLY A 83 -25.20 2.58 16.27
CA GLY A 83 -25.44 1.33 16.97
C GLY A 83 -26.60 0.59 16.32
N SER A 84 -26.36 -0.64 15.86
CA SER A 84 -27.43 -1.60 15.66
C SER A 84 -26.90 -3.03 15.70
N TYR A 85 -27.19 -3.71 16.80
CA TYR A 85 -27.02 -5.14 17.00
C TYR A 85 -27.98 -5.85 16.03
N ASN A 86 -27.46 -6.48 14.98
CA ASN A 86 -28.24 -7.41 14.19
C ASN A 86 -27.40 -8.61 13.76
N THR A 87 -27.69 -9.73 14.41
CA THR A 87 -27.45 -11.08 13.93
C THR A 87 -28.07 -11.24 12.54
N ARG A 88 -27.31 -11.73 11.57
CA ARG A 88 -27.82 -12.60 10.49
C ARG A 88 -26.67 -13.32 9.79
N LYS A 89 -26.74 -14.65 9.85
CA LYS A 89 -25.93 -15.58 9.07
C LYS A 89 -26.24 -15.47 7.57
N ALA A 90 -25.25 -15.93 6.82
CA ALA A 90 -25.32 -16.45 5.45
C ALA A 90 -25.54 -15.43 4.32
N SER A 91 -24.44 -15.13 3.63
CA SER A 91 -24.45 -15.07 2.17
C SER A 91 -23.00 -15.06 1.69
N GLY A 92 -22.63 -16.06 0.89
CA GLY A 92 -21.33 -16.13 0.24
C GLY A 92 -21.02 -14.82 -0.46
N SER A 93 -20.02 -14.12 0.02
CA SER A 93 -19.47 -12.95 -0.65
C SER A 93 -18.13 -13.38 -1.23
N SER A 94 -18.07 -13.43 -2.56
CA SER A 94 -16.83 -13.54 -3.30
C SER A 94 -15.88 -12.44 -2.79
N GLN A 95 -14.97 -12.84 -1.90
CA GLN A 95 -14.09 -11.94 -1.19
C GLN A 95 -12.99 -11.48 -2.16
N LYS A 96 -13.27 -10.35 -2.83
CA LYS A 96 -12.32 -9.64 -3.69
C LYS A 96 -11.18 -9.11 -2.80
N GLY A 97 -9.97 -9.62 -3.01
CA GLY A 97 -8.77 -9.26 -2.25
C GLY A 97 -7.61 -10.19 -2.60
N TRP A 98 -6.38 -9.71 -2.45
CA TRP A 98 -5.17 -10.53 -2.59
C TRP A 98 -5.19 -11.64 -1.54
N HIS A 99 -5.04 -12.90 -1.98
CA HIS A 99 -4.85 -14.03 -1.08
C HIS A 99 -3.64 -14.83 -1.53
N VAL A 100 -2.71 -15.05 -0.60
CA VAL A 100 -1.58 -15.97 -0.78
C VAL A 100 -2.03 -17.29 -0.19
N ASN A 101 -2.29 -18.27 -1.06
CA ASN A 101 -2.61 -19.62 -0.62
C ASN A 101 -1.31 -20.41 -0.57
N VAL A 102 -1.00 -20.97 0.60
CA VAL A 102 0.12 -21.89 0.81
C VAL A 102 -0.52 -23.26 1.03
N ASP A 103 -0.19 -24.22 0.17
CA ASP A 103 -0.62 -25.62 0.34
C ASP A 103 0.27 -26.33 1.37
N ASP A 104 -0.19 -27.48 1.88
CA ASP A 104 0.54 -28.27 2.89
C ASP A 104 1.87 -28.83 2.36
N GLU A 105 2.10 -28.78 1.04
CA GLU A 105 3.37 -29.09 0.36
C GLU A 105 4.34 -27.89 0.27
N GLY A 106 3.96 -26.70 0.75
CA GLY A 106 4.84 -25.52 0.84
C GLY A 106 4.96 -24.70 -0.46
N ASN A 107 4.10 -24.96 -1.44
CA ASN A 107 4.02 -24.16 -2.66
C ASN A 107 3.20 -22.90 -2.40
N THR A 108 3.78 -21.75 -2.74
CA THR A 108 3.10 -20.46 -2.60
C THR A 108 2.43 -20.11 -3.93
N SER A 109 1.09 -20.06 -3.93
CA SER A 109 0.32 -19.59 -5.09
C SER A 109 -0.22 -18.18 -4.81
N PHE A 110 0.14 -17.24 -5.69
CA PHE A 110 -0.36 -15.87 -5.64
C PHE A 110 -1.67 -15.82 -6.42
N ALA A 111 -2.79 -15.72 -5.71
CA ALA A 111 -4.08 -15.53 -6.35
C ALA A 111 -4.65 -14.15 -5.99
N TYR A 112 -4.84 -13.33 -7.02
CA TYR A 112 -5.51 -12.05 -6.90
C TYR A 112 -7.01 -12.33 -6.95
N GLY A 113 -7.71 -12.13 -5.83
CA GLY A 113 -9.16 -12.30 -5.75
C GLY A 113 -9.88 -11.47 -6.79
N LYS A 114 -10.37 -12.16 -7.82
CA LYS A 114 -11.29 -11.72 -8.85
C LYS A 114 -11.00 -10.30 -9.38
N LEU A 115 -9.95 -10.19 -10.19
CA LEU A 115 -9.92 -9.19 -11.26
C LEU A 115 -11.07 -9.55 -12.21
N ASP A 116 -12.26 -9.06 -11.93
CA ASP A 116 -13.35 -9.01 -12.90
C ASP A 116 -12.93 -7.98 -13.98
N PHE A 117 -11.99 -8.36 -14.85
CA PHE A 117 -11.61 -7.61 -16.06
C PHE A 117 -12.81 -7.41 -17.02
N SER A 118 -13.95 -8.04 -16.71
CA SER A 118 -15.23 -7.88 -17.39
C SER A 118 -16.05 -6.66 -16.93
N SER A 119 -15.66 -5.96 -15.86
CA SER A 119 -16.33 -4.70 -15.46
C SER A 119 -15.85 -3.54 -16.33
N PRO A 120 -16.68 -2.53 -16.68
CA PRO A 120 -16.26 -1.35 -17.45
C PRO A 120 -15.00 -0.67 -16.88
N ILE A 121 -14.86 -0.71 -15.55
CA ILE A 121 -13.71 -0.17 -14.80
C ILE A 121 -12.43 -1.00 -15.04
N GLY A 122 -12.55 -2.32 -15.16
CA GLY A 122 -11.41 -3.21 -15.44
C GLY A 122 -10.82 -3.00 -16.83
N LYS A 123 -11.68 -2.75 -17.83
CA LYS A 123 -11.25 -2.39 -19.20
C LYS A 123 -10.49 -1.06 -19.24
N VAL A 124 -10.96 -0.07 -18.48
CA VAL A 124 -10.27 1.23 -18.35
C VAL A 124 -8.91 1.05 -17.69
N LEU A 125 -8.81 0.25 -16.63
CA LEU A 125 -7.54 -0.02 -15.95
C LEU A 125 -6.53 -0.72 -16.88
N THR A 126 -6.97 -1.73 -17.65
CA THR A 126 -6.11 -2.40 -18.63
C THR A 126 -5.67 -1.46 -19.75
N ALA A 127 -6.56 -0.54 -20.19
CA ALA A 127 -6.23 0.46 -21.19
C ALA A 127 -5.20 1.47 -20.67
N ILE A 128 -5.33 1.92 -19.42
CA ILE A 128 -4.35 2.82 -18.79
C ILE A 128 -2.98 2.15 -18.68
N ILE A 129 -2.93 0.89 -18.24
CA ILE A 129 -1.66 0.15 -18.15
C ILE A 129 -1.02 0.01 -19.53
N LEU A 130 -1.79 -0.33 -20.56
CA LEU A 130 -1.28 -0.41 -21.94
C LEU A 130 -0.78 0.94 -22.45
N ILE A 131 -1.50 2.04 -22.17
CA ILE A 131 -1.08 3.39 -22.54
C ILE A 131 0.22 3.77 -21.83
N LEU A 132 0.37 3.44 -20.54
CA LEU A 132 1.60 3.69 -19.79
C LEU A 132 2.79 2.93 -20.37
N VAL A 133 2.60 1.65 -20.73
CA VAL A 133 3.66 0.85 -21.38
C VAL A 133 4.00 1.43 -22.76
N ALA A 134 2.99 1.80 -23.56
CA ALA A 134 3.22 2.43 -24.85
C ALA A 134 3.96 3.77 -24.72
N ALA A 135 3.58 4.61 -23.75
CA ALA A 135 4.23 5.88 -23.46
C ALA A 135 5.68 5.68 -23.01
N LEU A 136 5.97 4.66 -22.21
CA LEU A 136 7.33 4.29 -21.82
C LEU A 136 8.18 3.94 -23.05
N VAL A 137 7.67 3.08 -23.93
CA VAL A 137 8.38 2.67 -25.16
C VAL A 137 8.61 3.87 -26.08
N ILE A 138 7.58 4.69 -26.29
CA ILE A 138 7.69 5.92 -27.11
C ILE A 138 8.71 6.87 -26.49
N GLY A 139 8.68 7.06 -25.16
CA GLY A 139 9.64 7.90 -24.44
C GLY A 139 11.08 7.43 -24.61
N ILE A 140 11.34 6.12 -24.58
CA ILE A 140 12.65 5.55 -24.84
C ILE A 140 13.09 5.83 -26.29
N VAL A 141 12.22 5.59 -27.27
CA VAL A 141 12.52 5.81 -28.69
C VAL A 141 12.83 7.29 -28.96
N LEU A 142 11.98 8.20 -28.48
CA LEU A 142 12.19 9.64 -28.61
C LEU A 142 13.44 10.10 -27.87
N GLY A 143 13.71 9.54 -26.69
CA GLY A 143 14.92 9.84 -25.91
C GLY A 143 16.20 9.46 -26.66
N VAL A 144 16.24 8.29 -27.31
CA VAL A 144 17.39 7.85 -28.12
C VAL A 144 17.59 8.75 -29.34
N ILE A 145 16.50 9.10 -30.04
CA ILE A 145 16.55 10.02 -31.20
C ILE A 145 17.08 11.39 -30.75
N TRP A 146 16.58 11.90 -29.62
CA TRP A 146 16.98 13.20 -29.08
C TRP A 146 18.45 13.21 -28.65
N LEU A 147 18.91 12.13 -28.00
CA LEU A 147 20.31 11.97 -27.61
C LEU A 147 21.25 11.93 -28.84
N GLY A 148 20.85 11.21 -29.89
CA GLY A 148 21.57 11.17 -31.16
C GLY A 148 21.61 12.54 -31.85
N PHE A 149 20.47 13.23 -31.90
CA PHE A 149 20.44 14.59 -32.44
C PHE A 149 21.35 15.53 -31.65
N LYS A 150 21.36 15.45 -30.31
CA LYS A 150 22.24 16.27 -29.46
C LYS A 150 23.71 16.03 -29.76
N ILE A 151 24.12 14.77 -29.97
CA ILE A 151 25.54 14.47 -30.25
C ILE A 151 25.96 14.99 -31.62
N VAL A 152 25.11 14.79 -32.64
CA VAL A 152 25.34 15.32 -33.99
C VAL A 152 25.36 16.84 -33.97
N TRP A 153 24.40 17.49 -33.32
CA TRP A 153 24.33 18.94 -33.20
C TRP A 153 25.57 19.51 -32.50
N TYR A 154 26.03 18.90 -31.41
CA TYR A 154 27.17 19.39 -30.65
C TYR A 154 28.53 19.15 -31.33
N ILE A 155 28.65 18.13 -32.19
CA ILE A 155 29.90 17.80 -32.89
C ILE A 155 29.95 18.42 -34.29
N VAL A 156 28.86 18.34 -35.05
CA VAL A 156 28.82 18.81 -36.44
C VAL A 156 28.86 20.33 -36.51
N ILE A 157 28.13 21.03 -35.63
CA ILE A 157 28.11 22.50 -35.64
C ILE A 157 29.49 23.12 -35.45
N PRO A 158 30.31 22.77 -34.44
CA PRO A 158 31.64 23.36 -34.30
C PRO A 158 32.55 23.05 -35.49
N VAL A 159 32.47 21.84 -36.07
CA VAL A 159 33.26 21.49 -37.26
C VAL A 159 32.84 22.34 -38.47
N VAL A 160 31.53 22.49 -38.70
CA VAL A 160 31.00 23.33 -39.79
C VAL A 160 31.39 24.79 -39.60
N ILE A 161 31.36 25.30 -38.36
CA ILE A 161 31.82 26.66 -38.04
C ILE A 161 33.31 26.83 -38.38
N ILE A 162 34.15 25.87 -38.00
CA ILE A 162 35.59 25.91 -38.31
C ILE A 162 35.80 25.90 -39.83
N LEU A 163 35.13 25.00 -40.56
CA LEU A 163 35.22 24.94 -42.02
C LEU A 163 34.76 26.24 -42.68
N PHE A 164 33.68 26.84 -42.16
CA PHE A 164 33.18 28.12 -42.65
C PHE A 164 34.21 29.24 -42.45
N ILE A 165 34.85 29.31 -41.28
CA ILE A 165 35.92 30.29 -40.99
C ILE A 165 37.12 30.07 -41.92
N VAL A 166 37.56 28.82 -42.10
CA VAL A 166 38.67 28.51 -43.02
C VAL A 166 38.34 28.91 -44.46
N ASN A 167 37.14 28.58 -44.94
CA ASN A 167 36.70 28.97 -46.28
C ASN A 167 36.60 30.50 -46.43
N LEU A 168 36.11 31.20 -45.40
CA LEU A 168 36.06 32.66 -45.38
C LEU A 168 37.46 33.28 -45.48
N ILE A 169 38.43 32.74 -44.75
CA ILE A 169 39.84 33.17 -44.82
C ILE A 169 40.41 32.92 -46.21
N ILE A 170 40.21 31.72 -46.78
CA ILE A 170 40.69 31.39 -48.13
C ILE A 170 40.06 32.33 -49.16
N TYR A 171 38.77 32.63 -49.05
CA TYR A 171 38.10 33.57 -49.96
C TYR A 171 38.67 34.99 -49.83
N LEU A 172 38.89 35.46 -48.59
CA LEU A 172 39.40 36.80 -48.31
C LEU A 172 40.86 36.99 -48.76
N PHE A 173 41.72 35.98 -48.59
CA PHE A 173 43.15 36.06 -48.91
C PHE A 173 43.52 35.46 -50.29
N GLY A 174 42.72 34.53 -50.81
CA GLY A 174 42.92 33.84 -52.09
C GLY A 174 42.19 34.47 -53.28
N GLY A 175 41.20 35.35 -53.04
CA GLY A 175 40.52 36.13 -54.08
C GLY A 175 41.34 37.30 -54.66
N GLY A 176 42.62 37.41 -54.31
CA GLY A 176 43.54 38.47 -54.76
C GLY A 176 44.42 38.10 -55.95
N ARG A 177 43.94 37.28 -56.89
CA ARG A 177 44.60 37.02 -58.18
C ARG A 177 43.61 37.05 -59.32
#